data_AF-X0UDT0-F1
#
_entry.id   AF-X0UDT0-F1
#
_cell.length_a   1.000
_cell.length_b   1.000
_cell.length_c   1.000
_cell.angle_alpha   90.00
_cell.angle_beta   90.00
_cell.angle_gamma   90.00
#
_symmetry.space_group_name_H-M   'P 1'
#
loop_
_entity.id
_entity.type
_entity.pdbx_description
1 polymer ?
#
loop_
_entity_poly.entity_id
_entity_poly.type
_entity_poly.pdbx_seq_one_letter_code
_entity_poly.pdbx_strand_id
1 'polypeptide(L)' 'MKMKCPKCQAENREDAEFCSDCGIKLEVVCPKCGRSNPTSKNFCDKCGHDLAATKAAAPIDYTEPQSYTP' A
#
# COMPACT_ATOMS: atom_id res chain seq x y z
N MET A 1 8.06 1.97 -1.67
CA MET A 1 7.78 3.27 -2.32
C MET A 1 7.37 4.29 -1.25
N LYS A 2 6.88 5.47 -1.62
CA LYS A 2 6.45 6.54 -0.69
C LYS A 2 5.18 7.20 -1.25
N MET A 3 4.31 7.72 -0.39
CA MET A 3 3.08 8.41 -0.81
C MET A 3 3.14 9.90 -0.47
N LYS A 4 2.36 10.72 -1.18
CA LYS A 4 2.22 12.14 -0.87
C LYS A 4 0.91 12.41 -0.13
N CYS A 5 0.97 13.24 0.90
CA CYS A 5 -0.21 13.70 1.60
C CYS A 5 -1.10 14.51 0.64
N PRO A 6 -2.39 14.19 0.47
CA PRO A 6 -3.27 14.94 -0.43
C PRO A 6 -3.55 16.37 0.06
N LYS A 7 -3.34 16.66 1.36
CA LYS A 7 -3.60 17.97 1.96
C LYS A 7 -2.39 18.92 1.90
N CYS A 8 -1.22 18.46 2.34
CA CYS A 8 -0.01 19.30 2.43
C CYS A 8 1.13 18.86 1.49
N GLN A 9 0.94 17.81 0.71
CA GLN A 9 1.91 17.26 -0.24
C GLN A 9 3.21 16.70 0.37
N ALA A 10 3.34 16.64 1.69
CA ALA A 10 4.47 16.00 2.36
C ALA A 10 4.61 14.51 1.97
N GLU A 11 5.86 14.06 1.82
CA GLU A 11 6.19 12.64 1.63
C GLU A 11 5.96 11.87 2.93
N ASN A 12 5.24 10.75 2.83
CA ASN A 12 4.96 9.85 3.95
C ASN A 12 5.28 8.41 3.55
N ARG A 13 5.50 7.56 4.56
CA ARG A 13 5.61 6.11 4.35
C ARG A 13 4.27 5.57 3.84
N GLU A 14 4.31 4.51 3.06
CA GLU A 14 3.11 3.89 2.48
C GLU A 14 2.20 3.24 3.52
N ASP A 15 2.77 2.86 4.65
CA ASP A 15 2.07 2.29 5.80
C ASP A 15 1.75 3.34 6.88
N ALA A 16 2.02 4.63 6.64
CA ALA A 16 1.67 5.69 7.57
C ALA A 16 0.15 5.90 7.62
N GLU A 17 -0.43 5.84 8.82
CA GLU A 17 -1.86 6.12 9.04
C GLU A 17 -2.19 7.62 9.05
N PHE A 18 -1.21 8.46 9.41
CA PHE A 18 -1.36 9.90 9.52
C PHE A 18 -0.18 10.61 8.85
N CYS A 19 -0.43 11.80 8.32
CA CYS A 19 0.61 12.65 7.78
C CYS A 19 1.52 13.16 8.90
N SER A 20 2.83 12.93 8.79
CA SER A 20 3.82 13.38 9.78
C SER A 20 3.94 14.90 9.91
N ASP A 21 3.42 15.63 8.92
CA ASP A 21 3.57 17.09 8.83
C ASP A 21 2.29 17.83 9.25
N CYS A 22 1.12 17.44 8.70
CA CYS A 22 -0.15 18.12 8.98
C CYS A 22 -1.15 17.30 9.81
N GLY A 23 -0.83 16.07 10.19
CA GLY A 23 -1.65 15.22 11.06
C GLY A 23 -2.94 14.66 10.45
N ILE A 24 -3.25 14.92 9.17
CA ILE A 24 -4.44 14.32 8.53
C ILE A 24 -4.29 12.82 8.38
N LYS A 25 -5.39 12.08 8.53
CA LYS A 25 -5.44 10.65 8.23
C LYS A 25 -5.13 10.41 6.75
N LEU A 26 -4.23 9.48 6.47
CA LEU A 26 -3.88 9.07 5.12
C LEU A 26 -4.77 7.91 4.68
N GLU A 27 -5.30 8.00 3.47
CA GLU A 27 -6.18 7.00 2.88
C GLU A 27 -5.73 6.69 1.46
N VAL A 28 -5.96 5.45 1.03
CA VAL A 28 -5.75 4.99 -0.34
C VAL A 28 -7.12 4.84 -1.00
N VAL A 29 -7.22 5.33 -2.23
CA VAL A 29 -8.43 5.16 -3.04
C VAL A 29 -8.31 3.84 -3.80
N CYS A 30 -9.29 2.95 -3.63
CA CYS A 30 -9.33 1.69 -4.34
C CYS A 30 -9.46 1.95 -5.85
N PRO A 31 -8.51 1.54 -6.70
CA PRO A 31 -8.56 1.81 -8.14
C PRO A 31 -9.71 1.06 -8.84
N LYS A 32 -10.20 -0.05 -8.24
CA LYS A 32 -11.29 -0.85 -8.79
C LYS A 32 -12.68 -0.25 -8.53
N CYS A 33 -12.90 0.42 -7.39
CA CYS A 33 -14.24 0.84 -6.99
C CYS A 33 -14.35 2.26 -6.41
N GLY A 34 -13.24 3.00 -6.32
CA GLY A 34 -13.21 4.38 -5.83
C GLY A 34 -13.36 4.57 -4.32
N ARG A 35 -13.48 3.48 -3.53
CA ARG A 35 -13.63 3.58 -2.07
C ARG A 35 -12.33 4.04 -1.43
N SER A 36 -12.38 5.00 -0.51
CA SER A 36 -11.25 5.33 0.37
C SER A 36 -11.12 4.27 1.47
N ASN A 37 -9.89 3.78 1.66
CA ASN A 37 -9.53 2.80 2.67
C ASN A 37 -8.27 3.29 3.41
N PRO A 38 -8.06 2.91 4.68
CA PRO A 38 -6.81 3.19 5.39
C PRO A 38 -5.61 2.58 4.67
N THR A 39 -4.46 3.25 4.73
CA THR A 39 -3.16 2.77 4.21
C THR A 39 -2.70 1.45 4.83
N SER A 40 -3.13 1.15 6.06
CA SER A 40 -2.83 -0.12 6.74
C SER A 40 -3.58 -1.33 6.18
N LYS A 41 -4.59 -1.14 5.31
CA LYS A 41 -5.37 -2.24 4.76
C LYS A 41 -4.73 -2.79 3.50
N ASN A 42 -4.54 -4.11 3.48
CA ASN A 42 -4.10 -4.82 2.29
C ASN A 42 -5.22 -5.06 1.27
N PHE A 43 -6.49 -5.01 1.69
CA PHE A 43 -7.65 -5.26 0.82
C PHE A 43 -8.72 -4.18 0.99
N CYS A 44 -9.44 -3.88 -0.09
CA CYS A 44 -10.56 -2.94 -0.05
C CYS A 44 -11.76 -3.54 0.68
N ASP A 45 -12.26 -2.82 1.67
CA ASP A 45 -13.42 -3.25 2.49
C ASP A 45 -14.73 -3.33 1.71
N LYS A 46 -14.80 -2.70 0.53
CA LYS A 46 -16.01 -2.69 -0.31
C LYS A 46 -16.02 -3.80 -1.35
N CYS A 47 -14.90 -4.06 -2.02
CA CYS A 47 -14.85 -4.93 -3.21
C CYS A 47 -13.80 -6.04 -3.13
N GLY A 48 -13.02 -6.12 -2.05
CA GLY A 48 -11.98 -7.12 -1.85
C GLY A 48 -10.74 -6.97 -2.74
N HIS A 49 -10.62 -5.89 -3.52
CA HIS A 49 -9.43 -5.67 -4.34
C HIS A 49 -8.18 -5.48 -3.48
N ASP A 50 -7.07 -6.09 -3.88
CA ASP A 50 -5.79 -5.95 -3.23
C ASP A 50 -5.25 -4.52 -3.38
N LEU A 51 -5.08 -3.83 -2.25
CA LEU A 51 -4.52 -2.50 -2.13
C LEU A 51 -3.02 -2.54 -1.77
N ALA A 52 -2.52 -3.70 -1.34
CA ALA A 52 -1.11 -3.96 -1.06
C ALA A 52 -0.32 -4.33 -2.33
N ALA A 53 -0.96 -4.62 -3.46
CA ALA A 53 -0.28 -4.93 -4.73
C ALA A 53 0.61 -3.78 -5.25
N THR A 54 0.53 -2.58 -4.69
CA THR A 54 1.52 -1.50 -4.91
C THR A 54 2.79 -1.63 -4.07
N LYS A 55 2.82 -2.50 -3.05
CA LYS A 55 4.05 -3.03 -2.43
C LYS A 55 4.54 -4.18 -3.30
N ALA A 56 5.52 -3.93 -4.15
CA ALA A 56 6.18 -4.99 -4.89
C ALA A 56 6.76 -6.05 -3.92
N ALA A 57 6.13 -7.21 -3.87
CA ALA A 57 6.88 -8.45 -3.92
C ALA A 57 6.68 -8.95 -5.34
N ALA A 58 7.76 -9.05 -6.10
CA ALA A 58 7.74 -9.82 -7.33
C ALA A 58 7.08 -11.18 -7.01
N PRO A 59 6.19 -11.71 -7.87
CA PRO A 59 5.72 -13.07 -7.69
C PRO A 59 6.96 -13.95 -7.57
N ILE A 60 7.13 -14.57 -6.40
CA ILE A 60 8.14 -15.60 -6.23
C ILE A 60 7.77 -16.71 -7.21
N ASP A 61 8.60 -16.88 -8.23
CA ASP A 61 8.39 -17.92 -9.21
C ASP A 61 8.76 -19.26 -8.56
N TYR A 62 7.72 -19.95 -8.09
CA TYR A 62 7.83 -21.27 -7.46
C TYR A 62 8.29 -22.36 -8.44
N THR A 63 8.47 -22.06 -9.73
CA THR A 63 9.02 -23.02 -10.71
C THR A 63 10.55 -23.05 -10.72
N GLU A 64 11.23 -22.11 -10.06
CA GLU A 64 12.69 -22.13 -9.89
C GLU A 64 13.10 -22.75 -8.54
N PRO A 65 13.95 -23.81 -8.52
CA PRO A 65 14.46 -24.36 -7.27
C PRO A 65 15.41 -23.37 -6.60
N GLN A 66 15.07 -22.94 -5.38
CA GLN A 66 15.95 -22.09 -4.59
C GLN A 66 17.15 -22.92 -4.08
N SER A 67 18.32 -22.71 -4.69
CA SER A 67 19.58 -23.34 -4.29
C SER A 67 19.98 -22.87 -2.89
N TYR A 68 19.80 -23.73 -1.88
CA TYR A 68 20.38 -23.56 -0.55
C TYR A 68 21.70 -24.32 -0.49
N THR A 69 22.83 -23.61 -0.48
CA THR A 69 24.15 -24.14 -0.12
C THR A 69 24.44 -23.79 1.35
N PRO A 70 24.57 -24.77 2.27
CA PRO A 70 24.90 -24.53 3.68
C PRO A 70 26.29 -23.94 3.91
#